data_AF-A0A660T8B2-F1
#
_entry.id   AF-A0A660T8B2-F1
#
_cell.length_a   1.000
_cell.length_b   1.000
_cell.length_c   1.000
_cell.angle_alpha   90.00
_cell.angle_beta   90.00
_cell.angle_gamma   90.00
#
_symmetry.space_group_name_H-M   'P 1'
#
loop_
_entity.id
_entity.type
_entity.pdbx_description
1 polymer ?
#
loop_
_entity_poly.entity_id
_entity_poly.type
_entity_poly.pdbx_seq_one_letter_code
_entity_poly.pdbx_strand_id
1 'polypeptide(L)'
;MKIPEVFIWETHGIHVGTGKDHIKHGIDDIESVVENAVSDGIPSLAFVIHSPRLTGYRYKKEQAVNVKFVRGHSSYFHYSRRMQELRRKYGDKIDIRYGVELDWLGPGLGLQWNRAKLVQADGADFVIGSVHFSR
;
A
#
# COMPACT_ATOMS: atom_id res chain seq x y z
N MET A 1 33.96 -20.37 -6.67
CA MET A 1 32.60 -19.94 -7.08
C MET A 1 31.88 -19.53 -5.79
N LYS A 2 31.72 -18.23 -5.53
CA LYS A 2 30.99 -17.76 -4.33
C LYS A 2 29.52 -18.02 -4.56
N ILE A 3 28.89 -18.78 -3.67
CA ILE A 3 27.43 -18.86 -3.55
C ILE A 3 26.96 -17.42 -3.28
N PRO A 4 25.97 -16.87 -4.02
CA PRO A 4 25.44 -15.56 -3.68
C PRO A 4 24.94 -15.64 -2.24
N GLU A 5 25.37 -14.72 -1.38
CA GLU A 5 24.72 -14.52 -0.09
C GLU A 5 23.23 -14.33 -0.38
N VAL A 6 22.40 -15.21 0.19
CA VAL A 6 20.96 -15.17 0.01
C VAL A 6 20.50 -13.82 0.56
N PHE A 7 20.24 -12.86 -0.32
CA PHE A 7 19.74 -11.54 0.04
C PHE A 7 18.31 -11.70 0.56
N ILE A 8 18.16 -11.68 1.88
CA ILE A 8 16.86 -11.69 2.55
C ILE A 8 16.26 -10.30 2.37
N TRP A 9 15.17 -10.22 1.60
CA TRP A 9 14.34 -9.03 1.52
C TRP A 9 13.61 -8.83 2.86
N GLU A 10 14.15 -8.01 3.76
CA GLU A 10 13.32 -7.32 4.76
C GLU A 10 12.71 -6.07 4.10
N THR A 11 11.84 -6.24 3.11
CA THR A 11 10.99 -5.14 2.69
C THR A 11 9.96 -4.87 3.77
N HIS A 12 10.25 -3.90 4.62
CA HIS A 12 9.20 -3.13 5.26
C HIS A 12 8.46 -2.41 4.14
N GLY A 13 7.32 -2.96 3.71
CA GLY A 13 6.46 -2.31 2.73
C GLY A 13 6.09 -0.92 3.25
N ILE A 14 6.37 0.11 2.48
CA ILE A 14 6.06 1.48 2.88
C ILE A 14 4.56 1.69 2.66
N HIS A 15 3.82 1.83 3.75
CA HIS A 15 2.41 2.21 3.69
C HIS A 15 2.26 3.59 3.09
N VAL A 16 1.70 3.64 1.90
CA VAL A 16 1.39 4.91 1.24
C VAL A 16 0.09 5.49 1.79
N GLY A 17 0.14 6.78 2.08
CA GLY A 17 -1.03 7.58 2.38
C GLY A 17 -1.80 7.93 1.11
N THR A 18 -2.95 8.57 1.26
CA THR A 18 -3.76 8.99 0.11
C THR A 18 -3.76 10.49 -0.16
N GLY A 19 -2.87 11.23 0.51
CA GLY A 19 -2.62 12.66 0.35
C GLY A 19 -3.61 13.54 1.12
N LYS A 20 -4.92 13.25 1.04
CA LYS A 20 -6.01 14.07 1.60
C LYS A 20 -6.78 13.37 2.72
N ASP A 21 -6.15 12.45 3.45
CA ASP A 21 -6.84 11.70 4.49
C ASP A 21 -7.18 12.58 5.69
N HIS A 22 -8.42 12.46 6.20
CA HIS A 22 -8.83 13.10 7.46
C HIS A 22 -8.02 12.57 8.67
N ILE A 23 -7.48 11.35 8.56
CA ILE A 23 -6.54 10.76 9.51
C ILE A 23 -5.42 10.13 8.70
N LYS A 24 -4.18 10.58 8.90
CA LYS A 24 -3.01 10.04 8.19
C LYS A 24 -2.70 8.62 8.65
N HIS A 25 -2.63 7.69 7.71
CA HIS A 25 -2.32 6.28 7.94
C HIS A 25 -1.18 5.75 7.05
N GLY A 26 -0.45 6.65 6.37
CA GLY A 26 0.68 6.31 5.53
C GLY A 26 1.44 7.56 5.10
N ILE A 27 2.50 7.38 4.31
CA ILE A 27 3.33 8.46 3.78
C ILE A 27 2.70 9.02 2.50
N ASP A 28 2.39 10.31 2.48
CA ASP A 28 1.80 10.97 1.31
C ASP A 28 2.86 11.38 0.27
N ASP A 29 4.02 11.86 0.74
CA ASP A 29 5.13 12.29 -0.11
C ASP A 29 6.03 11.12 -0.49
N ILE A 30 5.48 10.24 -1.33
CA ILE A 30 6.16 9.04 -1.82
C ILE A 30 7.35 9.35 -2.73
N GLU A 31 7.42 10.54 -3.32
CA GLU A 31 8.50 10.89 -4.25
C GLU A 31 9.78 11.23 -3.48
N SER A 32 9.68 12.02 -2.42
CA SER A 32 10.81 12.27 -1.52
C SER A 32 11.35 10.98 -0.89
N VAL A 33 10.49 9.99 -0.60
CA VAL A 33 10.93 8.66 -0.15
C VAL A 33 11.81 7.97 -1.19
N VAL A 34 11.43 8.00 -2.47
CA VAL A 34 12.23 7.43 -3.56
C VAL A 34 13.55 8.18 -3.70
N GLU A 35 13.53 9.50 -3.66
CA GLU A 35 14.74 10.32 -3.79
C GLU A 35 15.74 10.07 -2.66
N ASN A 36 15.27 9.96 -1.43
CA ASN A 36 16.11 9.61 -0.29
C ASN A 36 16.68 8.19 -0.44
N ALA A 37 15.87 7.22 -0.84
CA ALA A 37 16.33 5.84 -1.04
C ALA A 37 17.40 5.74 -2.14
N VAL A 38 17.25 6.50 -3.23
CA VAL A 38 18.27 6.60 -4.28
C VAL A 38 19.55 7.23 -3.74
N SER A 39 19.44 8.31 -2.95
CA SER A 39 20.59 8.96 -2.32
C SER A 39 21.33 8.03 -1.36
N ASP A 40 20.61 7.19 -0.63
CA ASP A 40 21.15 6.25 0.36
C ASP A 40 21.67 4.95 -0.28
N GLY A 41 21.58 4.81 -1.61
CA GLY A 41 22.01 3.60 -2.32
C GLY A 41 21.14 2.38 -2.02
N ILE A 42 19.90 2.58 -1.58
CA ILE A 42 18.95 1.49 -1.36
C ILE A 42 18.61 0.88 -2.72
N PRO A 43 18.77 -0.43 -2.90
CA PRO A 43 18.61 -1.07 -4.22
C PRO A 43 17.15 -1.16 -4.65
N SER A 44 16.22 -1.08 -3.69
CA SER A 44 14.81 -1.32 -3.97
C SER A 44 13.86 -0.76 -2.91
N LEU A 45 12.67 -0.36 -3.36
CA LEU A 45 11.54 -0.01 -2.49
C LEU A 45 10.30 -0.84 -2.84
N ALA A 46 9.53 -1.19 -1.83
CA ALA A 46 8.19 -1.74 -1.99
C ALA A 46 7.17 -0.79 -1.35
N PHE A 47 6.21 -0.33 -2.14
CA PHE A 47 5.09 0.47 -1.64
C PHE A 47 3.85 -0.42 -1.47
N VAL A 48 3.05 -0.11 -0.45
CA VAL A 48 1.79 -0.80 -0.24
C VAL A 48 0.69 0.19 0.11
N ILE A 49 -0.43 0.13 -0.61
CA ILE A 49 -1.64 0.84 -0.22
C ILE A 49 -2.61 -0.15 0.39
N HIS A 50 -3.22 0.21 1.51
CA HIS A 50 -4.36 -0.55 1.99
C HIS A 50 -5.58 -0.35 1.07
N SER A 51 -6.26 -1.44 0.76
CA SER A 51 -7.54 -1.43 0.06
C SER A 51 -8.66 -0.72 0.84
N PRO A 52 -9.67 -0.14 0.17
CA PRO A 52 -10.84 0.42 0.86
C PRO A 52 -11.53 -0.65 1.71
N ARG A 53 -12.02 -0.28 2.91
CA ARG A 53 -12.73 -1.20 3.83
C ARG A 53 -14.24 -1.00 3.78
N LEU A 54 -14.99 -1.99 4.26
CA LEU A 54 -16.41 -1.81 4.62
C LEU A 54 -16.53 -0.82 5.80
N THR A 55 -17.54 0.05 5.81
CA THR A 55 -17.69 1.15 6.79
C THR A 55 -17.91 0.71 8.24
N GLY A 56 -18.26 -0.57 8.45
CA GLY A 56 -18.32 -1.18 9.78
C GLY A 56 -16.95 -1.40 10.43
N TYR A 57 -15.87 -1.44 9.62
CA TYR A 57 -14.51 -1.66 10.09
C TYR A 57 -13.76 -0.33 10.21
N ARG A 58 -13.70 0.19 11.45
CA ARG A 58 -13.11 1.49 11.76
C ARG A 58 -12.19 1.42 12.97
N TYR A 59 -11.03 2.07 12.88
CA TYR A 59 -10.15 2.30 14.02
C TYR A 59 -10.82 3.23 15.04
N LYS A 60 -10.40 3.15 16.32
CA LYS A 60 -10.97 3.98 17.40
C LYS A 60 -10.92 5.49 17.10
N LYS A 61 -9.83 5.96 16.49
CA LYS A 61 -9.69 7.38 16.08
C LYS A 61 -10.74 7.79 15.05
N GLU A 62 -11.01 6.92 14.07
CA GLU A 62 -12.00 7.16 13.00
C GLU A 62 -13.42 7.16 13.55
N GLN A 63 -13.70 6.29 14.52
CA GLN A 63 -14.97 6.27 15.25
C GLN A 63 -15.18 7.56 16.04
N ALA A 64 -14.13 8.05 16.73
CA ALA A 64 -14.19 9.26 17.55
C ALA A 64 -14.54 10.53 16.76
N VAL A 65 -14.13 10.60 15.48
CA VAL A 65 -14.45 11.73 14.59
C VAL A 65 -15.61 11.45 13.63
N ASN A 66 -16.29 10.32 13.81
CA ASN A 66 -17.39 9.84 12.96
C ASN A 66 -17.07 9.86 11.45
N VAL A 67 -15.80 9.64 11.08
CA VAL A 67 -15.39 9.54 9.68
C VAL A 67 -15.71 8.12 9.19
N LYS A 68 -16.51 8.04 8.13
CA LYS A 68 -16.91 6.77 7.51
C LYS A 68 -15.98 6.32 6.39
N PHE A 69 -15.27 7.27 5.78
CA PHE A 69 -14.38 7.05 4.64
C PHE A 69 -12.99 7.52 5.03
N VAL A 70 -12.12 6.57 5.34
CA VAL A 70 -10.71 6.88 5.56
C VAL A 70 -9.97 6.98 4.24
N ARG A 71 -10.56 6.49 3.14
CA ARG A 71 -9.94 6.55 1.82
C ARG A 71 -10.95 6.99 0.78
N GLY A 72 -10.60 8.05 0.05
CA GLY A 72 -11.26 8.36 -1.21
C GLY A 72 -11.05 7.19 -2.15
N HIS A 73 -12.13 6.62 -2.65
CA HIS A 73 -12.13 5.59 -3.68
C HIS A 73 -11.06 5.90 -4.74
N SER A 74 -11.03 7.15 -5.22
CA SER A 74 -10.08 7.68 -6.21
C SER A 74 -8.61 7.36 -5.94
N SER A 75 -8.13 7.47 -4.70
CA SER A 75 -6.70 7.29 -4.42
C SER A 75 -6.24 5.84 -4.64
N TYR A 76 -7.12 4.87 -4.37
CA TYR A 76 -6.85 3.47 -4.67
C TYR A 76 -6.81 3.20 -6.18
N PHE A 77 -7.69 3.82 -6.97
CA PHE A 77 -7.68 3.66 -8.44
C PHE A 77 -6.48 4.34 -9.11
N HIS A 78 -6.02 5.45 -8.55
CA HIS A 78 -4.86 6.17 -9.09
C HIS A 78 -3.52 5.61 -8.60
N TYR A 79 -3.53 4.74 -7.58
CA TYR A 79 -2.32 4.21 -6.98
C TYR A 79 -1.43 3.49 -7.99
N SER A 80 -1.96 2.50 -8.73
CA SER A 80 -1.18 1.76 -9.73
C SER A 80 -0.55 2.71 -10.76
N ARG A 81 -1.31 3.67 -11.28
CA ARG A 81 -0.81 4.67 -12.22
C ARG A 81 0.36 5.47 -11.62
N ARG A 82 0.22 5.94 -10.39
CA ARG A 82 1.28 6.70 -9.70
C ARG A 82 2.54 5.85 -9.49
N MET A 83 2.40 4.58 -9.14
CA MET A 83 3.54 3.65 -9.00
C MET A 83 4.26 3.43 -10.34
N GLN A 84 3.50 3.28 -11.42
CA GLN A 84 4.06 3.16 -12.78
C GLN A 84 4.79 4.44 -13.21
N GLU A 85 4.29 5.62 -12.84
CA GLU A 85 4.97 6.90 -13.08
C GLU A 85 6.32 6.97 -12.34
N LEU A 86 6.38 6.52 -11.09
CA LEU A 86 7.64 6.45 -10.33
C LEU A 86 8.61 5.44 -10.94
N ARG A 87 8.15 4.24 -11.30
CA ARG A 87 8.95 3.24 -12.02
C ARG A 87 9.58 3.82 -13.28
N ARG A 88 8.79 4.51 -14.10
CA ARG A 88 9.29 5.14 -15.32
C ARG A 88 10.32 6.24 -15.03
N LYS A 89 10.15 6.99 -13.94
CA LYS A 89 11.04 8.12 -13.59
C LYS A 89 12.36 7.66 -12.96
N TYR A 90 12.35 6.59 -12.16
CA TYR A 90 13.50 6.17 -11.34
C TYR A 90 14.00 4.74 -11.62
N GLY A 91 13.42 4.02 -12.60
CA GLY A 91 13.70 2.60 -12.83
C GLY A 91 15.15 2.26 -13.19
N ASP A 92 15.92 3.22 -13.73
CA ASP A 92 17.35 3.04 -13.98
C ASP A 92 18.22 3.25 -12.72
N LYS A 93 17.61 3.66 -11.60
CA LYS A 93 18.30 4.03 -10.35
C LYS A 93 17.95 3.11 -9.18
N ILE A 94 16.71 2.63 -9.11
CA ILE A 94 16.19 1.82 -8.00
C ILE A 94 15.06 0.91 -8.47
N ASP A 95 14.97 -0.32 -7.95
CA ASP A 95 13.83 -1.21 -8.22
C ASP A 95 12.62 -0.75 -7.38
N ILE A 96 11.50 -0.46 -8.05
CA ILE A 96 10.26 -0.05 -7.36
C ILE A 96 9.23 -1.15 -7.54
N ARG A 97 8.78 -1.73 -6.43
CA ARG A 97 7.67 -2.68 -6.35
C ARG A 97 6.47 -2.03 -5.70
N TYR A 98 5.27 -2.48 -6.07
CA TYR A 98 4.07 -2.04 -5.41
C TYR A 98 3.05 -3.15 -5.25
N GLY A 99 2.29 -3.05 -4.16
CA GLY A 99 1.26 -4.02 -3.83
C GLY A 99 0.08 -3.38 -3.14
N VAL A 100 -0.91 -4.21 -2.84
CA VAL A 100 -2.08 -3.80 -2.06
C VAL A 100 -2.18 -4.64 -0.80
N GLU A 101 -2.63 -4.01 0.27
CA GLU A 101 -2.96 -4.73 1.50
C GLU A 101 -4.47 -4.90 1.62
N LEU A 102 -4.90 -6.15 1.79
CA LEU A 102 -6.28 -6.55 1.98
C LEU A 102 -6.50 -6.85 3.47
N ASP A 103 -7.43 -6.12 4.06
CA ASP A 103 -7.83 -6.34 5.45
C ASP A 103 -8.77 -7.54 5.54
N TRP A 104 -8.55 -8.47 6.45
CA TRP A 104 -9.52 -9.52 6.73
C TRP A 104 -10.79 -8.92 7.35
N LEU A 105 -11.87 -8.89 6.57
CA LEU A 105 -13.18 -8.34 6.95
C LEU A 105 -14.20 -9.45 7.27
N GLY A 106 -13.72 -10.66 7.59
CA GLY A 106 -14.56 -11.82 7.85
C GLY A 106 -15.11 -12.51 6.58
N PRO A 107 -15.89 -13.60 6.77
CA PRO A 107 -16.52 -14.33 5.66
C PRO A 107 -17.66 -13.53 5.00
N GLY A 108 -18.23 -14.08 3.93
CA GLY A 108 -19.38 -13.49 3.26
C GLY A 108 -19.03 -12.17 2.57
N LEU A 109 -19.71 -11.08 2.94
CA LEU A 109 -19.54 -9.78 2.32
C LEU A 109 -18.09 -9.26 2.42
N GLY A 110 -17.40 -9.49 3.54
CA GLY A 110 -16.01 -9.07 3.71
C GLY A 110 -15.07 -9.72 2.69
N LEU A 111 -15.20 -11.04 2.51
CA LEU A 111 -14.44 -11.79 1.51
C LEU A 111 -14.75 -11.34 0.08
N GLN A 112 -16.02 -11.13 -0.27
CA GLN A 112 -16.41 -10.66 -1.61
C GLN A 112 -15.90 -9.24 -1.88
N TRP A 113 -15.92 -8.38 -0.86
CA TRP A 113 -15.36 -7.04 -0.94
C TRP A 113 -13.87 -7.06 -1.26
N ASN A 114 -13.08 -7.87 -0.56
CA ASN A 114 -11.64 -8.02 -0.81
C ASN A 114 -11.35 -8.54 -2.22
N ARG A 115 -12.11 -9.53 -2.71
CA ARG A 115 -11.98 -10.02 -4.08
C ARG A 115 -12.22 -8.91 -5.11
N ALA A 116 -13.26 -8.09 -4.91
CA ALA A 116 -13.53 -6.95 -5.78
C ALA A 116 -12.40 -5.90 -5.75
N LYS A 117 -11.72 -5.72 -4.61
CA LYS A 117 -10.55 -4.83 -4.51
C LYS A 117 -9.32 -5.40 -5.19
N LEU A 118 -9.09 -6.71 -5.10
CA LEU A 118 -7.99 -7.33 -5.80
C LEU A 118 -8.06 -7.13 -7.32
N VAL A 119 -9.26 -7.22 -7.91
CA VAL A 119 -9.46 -6.92 -9.36
C VAL A 119 -9.11 -5.48 -9.71
N GLN A 120 -9.20 -4.56 -8.74
CA GLN A 120 -8.89 -3.14 -8.92
C GLN A 120 -7.39 -2.83 -8.70
N ALA A 121 -6.61 -3.79 -8.22
CA ALA A 121 -5.16 -3.67 -7.97
C ALA A 121 -4.33 -4.01 -9.22
N ASP A 122 -4.68 -3.42 -10.36
CA ASP A 122 -4.05 -3.76 -11.64
C ASP A 122 -2.53 -3.50 -11.63
N GLY A 123 -1.78 -4.45 -12.18
CA GLY A 123 -0.31 -4.44 -12.24
C GLY A 123 0.44 -4.53 -10.91
N ALA A 124 -0.25 -4.76 -9.78
CA ALA A 124 0.40 -4.95 -8.49
C ALA A 124 1.32 -6.19 -8.52
N ASP A 125 2.53 -6.06 -7.98
CA ASP A 125 3.51 -7.15 -7.93
C ASP A 125 3.21 -8.15 -6.81
N PHE A 126 2.55 -7.68 -5.74
CA PHE A 126 2.25 -8.49 -4.57
C PHE A 126 0.97 -8.04 -3.86
N VAL A 127 0.48 -8.92 -3.00
CA VAL A 127 -0.68 -8.69 -2.13
C VAL A 127 -0.30 -9.06 -0.71
N ILE A 128 -0.61 -8.20 0.25
CA ILE A 128 -0.49 -8.49 1.68
C ILE A 128 -1.88 -8.76 2.23
N GLY A 129 -2.06 -9.87 2.93
CA GLY A 129 -3.29 -10.15 3.68
C GLY A 129 -3.05 -9.86 5.16
N SER A 130 -3.88 -9.00 5.76
CA SER A 130 -3.65 -8.52 7.13
C SER A 130 -4.90 -8.60 7.99
N VAL A 131 -4.72 -8.79 9.30
CA VAL A 131 -5.80 -8.76 10.30
C VAL A 131 -5.62 -7.53 11.17
N HIS A 132 -6.38 -6.48 10.88
CA HIS A 132 -6.37 -5.24 11.69
C HIS A 132 -7.51 -5.17 12.72
N PHE A 133 -8.48 -6.07 12.59
CA PHE A 133 -9.68 -6.10 13.41
C PHE A 133 -9.90 -7.52 13.91
N SER A 134 -9.61 -7.75 15.18
CA SER A 134 -10.04 -8.92 15.92
C SER A 134 -11.11 -8.49 16.92
N ARG A 135 -12.05 -9.38 17.20
CA ARG A 135 -13.00 -9.22 18.30
C ARG A 135 -12.32 -9.49 19.63
#